data_AF-A0A933SST1-F1
#
_entry.id   AF-A0A933SST1-F1
#
_cell.length_a   1.000
_cell.length_b   1.000
_cell.length_c   1.000
_cell.angle_alpha   90.00
_cell.angle_beta   90.00
_cell.angle_gamma   90.00
#
_symmetry.space_group_name_H-M   'P 1'
#
loop_
_entity.id
_entity.type
_entity.pdbx_description
1 polymer ?
#
loop_
_entity_poly.entity_id
_entity_poly.type
_entity_poly.pdbx_seq_one_letter_code
_entity_poly.pdbx_strand_id
1 'polypeptide(L)'
;MEREKKPSKRIFPFLFIPSLFILLLLTLAPSHASHPGDNRFESKCLNCHRDKGEAPAIGPTKYASVQWIKFFERQKHSRKKDISAMVLPEDIEVIREYLVLHSADSDRPEAAGVKLAK
;
A
#
# COMPACT_ATOMS: atom_id res chain seq x y z
N MET A 1 25.83 28.11 -71.94
CA MET A 1 24.69 28.09 -71.01
C MET A 1 24.62 26.70 -70.44
N GLU A 2 25.01 26.51 -69.18
CA GLU A 2 24.59 25.42 -68.26
C GLU A 2 25.49 25.48 -67.02
N ARG A 3 24.90 25.73 -65.85
CA ARG A 3 25.55 25.48 -64.56
C ARG A 3 24.63 24.58 -63.72
N GLU A 4 24.99 23.29 -63.72
CA GLU A 4 25.01 22.33 -62.61
C GLU A 4 24.01 22.59 -61.46
N LYS A 5 22.95 21.76 -61.40
CA LYS A 5 22.01 21.71 -60.28
C LYS A 5 22.63 21.00 -59.07
N LYS A 6 22.79 21.73 -57.97
CA LYS A 6 23.28 21.24 -56.68
C LYS A 6 22.33 20.19 -56.06
N PRO A 7 22.82 19.07 -55.50
CA PRO A 7 21.96 18.03 -54.97
C PRO A 7 21.33 18.43 -53.62
N SER A 8 20.01 18.27 -53.54
CA SER A 8 19.18 18.50 -52.37
C SER A 8 19.36 17.36 -51.36
N LYS A 9 19.90 17.68 -50.18
CA LYS A 9 20.06 16.74 -49.06
C LYS A 9 18.70 16.47 -48.44
N ARG A 10 18.10 15.32 -48.75
CA ARG A 10 16.90 14.82 -48.06
C ARG A 10 17.28 14.35 -46.66
N ILE A 11 16.80 15.08 -45.66
CA ILE A 11 16.95 14.77 -44.23
C ILE A 11 15.95 13.64 -43.92
N PHE A 12 16.46 12.44 -43.63
CA PHE A 12 15.68 11.27 -43.23
C PHE A 12 15.02 11.52 -41.86
N PRO A 13 13.69 11.40 -41.69
CA PRO A 13 13.04 11.55 -40.41
C PRO A 13 13.05 10.21 -39.66
N PHE A 14 14.24 9.67 -39.38
CA PHE A 14 14.36 8.37 -38.67
C PHE A 14 14.45 8.52 -37.14
N LEU A 15 14.27 9.73 -36.61
CA LEU A 15 14.44 10.07 -35.18
C LEU A 15 13.14 10.29 -34.40
N PHE A 16 11.96 10.09 -35.00
CA PHE A 16 10.69 10.36 -34.31
C PHE A 16 10.00 9.12 -33.68
N ILE A 17 10.40 7.91 -34.07
CA ILE A 17 9.76 6.67 -33.59
C ILE A 17 10.24 6.21 -32.19
N PRO A 18 11.53 6.31 -31.79
CA PRO A 18 11.95 5.83 -30.47
C PRO A 18 11.50 6.74 -29.31
N SER A 19 11.16 8.01 -29.57
CA SER A 19 10.72 8.99 -28.56
C SER A 19 9.33 8.68 -28.01
N LEU A 20 8.40 8.20 -28.86
CA LEU A 20 7.04 7.84 -28.43
C LEU A 20 7.02 6.58 -27.56
N PHE A 21 7.94 5.64 -27.78
CA PHE A 21 8.03 4.39 -27.04
C PHE A 21 8.57 4.59 -25.60
N ILE A 22 9.46 5.58 -25.41
CA ILE A 22 9.99 5.95 -24.09
C ILE A 22 8.91 6.65 -23.24
N LEU A 23 8.01 7.43 -23.84
CA LEU A 23 6.90 8.05 -23.11
C LEU A 23 5.86 7.04 -22.61
N LEU A 24 5.65 5.94 -23.36
CA LEU A 24 4.67 4.90 -23.01
C LEU A 24 5.09 4.04 -21.82
N LEU A 25 6.40 3.85 -21.60
CA LEU A 25 6.91 3.11 -20.44
C LEU A 25 6.78 3.87 -19.11
N LEU A 26 6.61 5.19 -19.14
CA LEU A 26 6.54 6.03 -17.93
C LEU A 26 5.16 6.03 -17.24
N THR A 27 4.13 5.43 -17.85
CA THR A 27 2.77 5.41 -17.29
C THR A 27 2.44 4.13 -16.52
N LEU A 28 3.29 3.10 -16.56
CA LEU A 28 3.16 1.91 -15.70
C LEU A 28 3.79 2.19 -14.32
N ALA A 29 3.24 3.15 -13.60
CA ALA A 29 3.46 3.20 -12.15
C ALA A 29 2.64 2.07 -11.52
N PRO A 30 3.24 1.18 -10.71
CA PRO A 30 2.45 0.26 -9.90
C PRO A 30 1.55 1.10 -8.99
N SER A 31 0.24 1.03 -9.20
CA SER A 31 -0.73 1.62 -8.29
C SER A 31 -0.64 0.84 -6.98
N HIS A 32 0.02 1.42 -5.98
CA HIS A 32 -0.10 0.98 -4.60
C HIS A 32 -1.51 1.35 -4.13
N ALA A 33 -2.53 0.62 -4.60
CA ALA A 33 -3.88 0.76 -4.12
C ALA A 33 -3.88 0.33 -2.64
N SER A 34 -4.18 1.27 -1.73
CA SER A 34 -4.36 0.97 -0.32
C SER A 34 -5.40 -0.13 -0.15
N HIS A 35 -5.06 -1.18 0.61
CA HIS A 35 -6.01 -2.24 0.94
C HIS A 35 -7.20 -1.63 1.70
N PRO A 36 -8.46 -2.00 1.42
CA PRO A 36 -9.62 -1.43 2.11
C PRO A 36 -9.53 -1.49 3.64
N GLY A 37 -8.82 -2.50 4.16
CA GLY A 37 -8.58 -2.67 5.59
C GLY A 37 -7.55 -1.74 6.23
N ASP A 38 -6.72 -1.04 5.45
CA ASP A 38 -5.82 0.00 5.97
C ASP A 38 -6.64 1.12 6.64
N ASN A 39 -7.58 1.70 5.90
CA ASN A 39 -8.48 2.74 6.41
C ASN A 39 -9.31 2.29 7.62
N ARG A 40 -9.73 1.01 7.65
CA ARG A 40 -10.47 0.45 8.78
C ARG A 40 -9.58 0.23 10.00
N PHE A 41 -8.35 -0.22 9.80
CA PHE A 41 -7.36 -0.36 10.86
C PHE A 41 -7.01 1.02 11.45
N GLU A 42 -6.73 2.02 10.60
CA GLU A 42 -6.47 3.39 11.06
C GLU A 42 -7.64 3.96 11.86
N SER A 43 -8.86 3.88 11.33
CA SER A 43 -10.04 4.50 11.95
C SER A 43 -10.60 3.77 13.17
N LYS A 44 -10.32 2.47 13.35
CA LYS A 44 -10.85 1.67 14.47
C LYS A 44 -9.79 1.35 15.51
N CYS A 45 -8.64 0.85 15.09
CA CYS A 45 -7.60 0.34 15.99
C CYS A 45 -6.63 1.44 16.43
N LEU A 46 -6.24 2.34 15.52
CA LEU A 46 -5.26 3.39 15.83
C LEU A 46 -5.85 4.56 16.65
N ASN A 47 -7.15 4.58 16.93
CA ASN A 47 -7.72 5.53 17.90
C ASN A 47 -7.04 5.45 19.27
N CYS A 48 -6.74 4.22 19.75
CA CYS A 48 -5.97 4.00 20.97
C CYS A 48 -4.52 3.63 20.69
N HIS A 49 -4.24 2.93 19.58
CA HIS A 49 -2.94 2.32 19.29
C HIS A 49 -2.07 3.10 18.28
N ARG A 50 -2.39 4.36 18.00
CA ARG A 50 -1.46 5.25 17.26
C ARG A 50 -0.19 5.51 18.07
N ASP A 51 0.83 6.06 17.40
CA ASP A 51 2.00 6.59 18.11
C ASP A 51 1.58 7.61 19.17
N LYS A 52 2.12 7.45 20.38
CA LYS A 52 1.76 8.24 21.58
C LYS A 52 0.27 8.22 21.92
N GLY A 53 -0.46 7.19 21.50
CA GLY A 53 -1.85 6.94 21.89
C GLY A 53 -2.00 6.49 23.34
N GLU A 54 -3.25 6.20 23.73
CA GLU A 54 -3.59 5.70 25.08
C GLU A 54 -3.10 4.26 25.33
N ALA A 55 -2.75 3.54 24.27
CA ALA A 55 -2.27 2.17 24.30
C ALA A 55 -0.96 2.03 23.52
N PRO A 56 -0.15 0.99 23.79
CA PRO A 56 1.08 0.76 23.04
C PRO A 56 0.82 0.75 21.53
N ALA A 57 1.68 1.42 20.76
CA ALA A 57 1.52 1.49 19.32
C ALA A 57 1.52 0.08 18.70
N ILE A 58 0.61 -0.15 17.76
CA ILE A 58 0.55 -1.41 16.99
C ILE A 58 0.54 -1.09 15.50
N GLY A 59 1.17 -1.98 14.75
CA GLY A 59 1.10 -2.03 13.29
C GLY A 59 0.96 -3.48 12.82
N PRO A 60 0.70 -3.72 11.53
CA PRO A 60 0.54 -5.06 10.97
C PRO A 60 1.72 -5.99 11.29
N THR A 61 2.94 -5.46 11.21
CA THR A 61 4.20 -6.16 11.51
C THR A 61 4.45 -6.43 13.00
N LYS A 62 3.53 -6.05 13.90
CA LYS A 62 3.69 -6.32 15.34
C LYS A 62 3.68 -7.81 15.65
N TYR A 63 2.91 -8.60 14.89
CA TYR A 63 2.73 -10.03 15.11
C TYR A 63 2.76 -10.80 13.79
N ALA A 64 2.97 -12.12 13.91
CA ALA A 64 2.81 -13.05 12.80
C ALA A 64 1.33 -13.25 12.43
N SER A 65 1.05 -13.66 11.19
CA SER A 65 -0.27 -13.98 10.65
C SER A 65 -1.12 -14.80 11.61
N VAL A 66 -0.55 -15.91 12.13
CA VAL A 66 -1.29 -16.83 13.01
C VAL A 66 -1.66 -16.20 14.36
N GLN A 67 -0.90 -15.22 14.83
CA GLN A 67 -1.20 -14.51 16.07
C GLN A 67 -2.35 -13.53 15.86
N TRP A 68 -2.39 -12.84 14.70
CA TRP A 68 -3.51 -11.99 14.32
C TRP A 68 -4.81 -12.79 14.16
N ILE A 69 -4.75 -13.92 13.47
CA ILE A 69 -5.90 -14.83 13.32
C ILE A 69 -6.45 -15.21 14.69
N LYS A 70 -5.59 -15.70 15.60
CA LYS A 70 -5.99 -16.10 16.96
C LYS A 70 -6.54 -14.95 17.79
N PHE A 71 -6.05 -13.73 17.61
CA PHE A 71 -6.58 -12.55 18.30
C PHE A 71 -8.05 -12.31 17.92
N PHE A 72 -8.34 -12.28 16.61
CA PHE A 72 -9.71 -12.06 16.13
C PHE A 72 -10.62 -13.27 16.38
N GLU A 73 -10.13 -14.51 16.33
CA GLU A 73 -10.94 -15.69 16.70
C GLU A 73 -11.38 -15.65 18.17
N ARG A 74 -10.48 -15.22 19.06
CA ARG A 74 -10.76 -15.14 20.49
C ARG A 74 -11.63 -13.95 20.85
N GLN A 75 -11.69 -12.95 19.98
CA GLN A 75 -12.36 -11.66 20.18
C GLN A 75 -11.91 -10.89 21.43
N LYS A 76 -10.84 -11.30 22.14
CA LYS A 76 -10.45 -10.72 23.44
C LYS A 76 -9.48 -9.56 23.30
N HIS A 77 -9.94 -8.35 23.54
CA HIS A 77 -9.09 -7.17 23.69
C HIS A 77 -8.53 -7.07 25.13
N SER A 78 -7.30 -6.57 25.28
CA SER A 78 -6.58 -6.49 26.58
C SER A 78 -7.32 -5.69 27.66
N ARG A 79 -8.24 -4.80 27.27
CA ARG A 79 -9.16 -4.07 28.16
C ARG A 79 -10.30 -4.93 28.72
N LYS A 80 -10.20 -6.27 28.66
CA LYS A 80 -11.24 -7.24 29.06
C LYS A 80 -12.58 -6.98 28.36
N LYS A 81 -12.53 -6.55 27.10
CA LYS A 81 -13.70 -6.29 26.27
C LYS A 81 -13.59 -7.12 25.00
N ASP A 82 -14.73 -7.61 24.52
CA ASP A 82 -14.76 -8.25 23.21
C ASP A 82 -14.60 -7.19 22.11
N ILE A 83 -13.78 -7.47 21.10
CA ILE A 83 -13.53 -6.54 19.99
C ILE A 83 -14.81 -6.26 19.20
N SER A 84 -15.74 -7.22 19.13
CA SER A 84 -17.09 -7.07 18.59
C SER A 84 -17.95 -6.01 19.32
N ALA A 85 -17.61 -5.65 20.56
CA ALA A 85 -18.27 -4.55 21.27
C ALA A 85 -17.74 -3.15 20.86
N MET A 86 -16.66 -3.09 20.08
CA MET A 86 -16.02 -1.84 19.64
C MET A 86 -16.04 -1.67 18.12
N VAL A 87 -16.01 -2.77 17.38
CA VAL A 87 -15.87 -2.81 15.94
C VAL A 87 -16.97 -3.70 15.38
N LEU A 88 -17.62 -3.24 14.30
CA LEU A 88 -18.67 -4.01 13.64
C LEU A 88 -18.09 -5.31 13.05
N PRO A 89 -18.88 -6.41 12.99
CA PRO A 89 -18.40 -7.70 12.47
C PRO A 89 -17.79 -7.61 11.06
N GLU A 90 -18.37 -6.81 10.18
CA GLU A 90 -17.86 -6.59 8.82
C GLU A 90 -16.51 -5.86 8.80
N ASP A 91 -16.31 -4.89 9.70
CA ASP A 91 -15.05 -4.17 9.83
C ASP A 91 -13.98 -5.08 10.47
N ILE A 92 -14.36 -5.97 11.39
CA ILE A 92 -13.46 -6.95 12.00
C ILE A 92 -12.81 -7.83 10.94
N GLU A 93 -13.61 -8.37 10.01
CA GLU A 93 -13.08 -9.27 8.99
C GLU A 93 -12.11 -8.55 8.05
N VAL A 94 -12.49 -7.36 7.59
CA VAL A 94 -11.66 -6.54 6.70
C VAL A 94 -10.34 -6.12 7.38
N ILE A 95 -10.37 -5.82 8.69
CA ILE A 95 -9.16 -5.52 9.47
C ILE A 95 -8.31 -6.78 9.66
N ARG A 96 -8.92 -7.94 9.92
CA ARG A 96 -8.22 -9.23 10.07
C ARG A 96 -7.46 -9.57 8.79
N GLU A 97 -8.11 -9.49 7.64
CA GLU A 97 -7.50 -9.75 6.33
C GLU A 97 -6.30 -8.84 6.09
N TYR A 98 -6.44 -7.54 6.36
CA TYR A 98 -5.37 -6.57 6.25
C TYR A 98 -4.17 -6.91 7.16
N LEU A 99 -4.42 -7.17 8.44
CA LEU A 99 -3.35 -7.45 9.40
C LEU A 99 -2.63 -8.78 9.11
N VAL A 100 -3.34 -9.78 8.56
CA VAL A 100 -2.72 -11.04 8.12
C VAL A 100 -1.88 -10.83 6.86
N LEU A 101 -2.45 -10.16 5.84
CA LEU A 101 -1.77 -9.88 4.58
C LEU A 101 -0.48 -9.07 4.77
N HIS A 102 -0.44 -8.20 5.78
CA HIS A 102 0.68 -7.31 6.07
C HIS A 102 1.44 -7.64 7.36
N SER A 103 1.25 -8.85 7.88
CA SER A 103 1.90 -9.33 9.11
C SER A 103 3.42 -9.44 9.00
N ALA A 104 4.09 -9.68 10.13
CA ALA A 104 5.55 -9.76 10.20
C ALA A 104 6.17 -10.87 9.33
N ASP A 105 5.43 -11.96 9.12
CA ASP A 105 5.83 -13.15 8.39
C ASP A 105 5.15 -13.29 7.02
N SER A 106 4.48 -12.24 6.52
CA SER A 106 3.89 -12.25 5.19
C SER A 106 4.89 -11.86 4.10
N ASP A 107 4.55 -12.14 2.85
CA ASP A 107 5.31 -11.69 1.67
C ASP A 107 5.17 -10.17 1.41
N ARG A 108 4.29 -9.48 2.15
CA ARG A 108 3.93 -8.07 1.95
C ARG A 108 3.85 -7.28 3.27
N PRO A 109 4.86 -7.34 4.15
CA PRO A 109 4.79 -6.71 5.47
C PRO A 109 4.63 -5.18 5.34
N GLU A 110 3.80 -4.58 6.18
CA GLU A 110 3.61 -3.12 6.20
C GLU A 110 3.87 -2.52 7.59
N ALA A 111 4.49 -1.35 7.62
CA ALA A 111 4.71 -0.55 8.82
C ALA A 111 3.59 0.48 9.06
N ALA A 112 2.34 0.16 8.69
CA ALA A 112 1.20 1.01 9.02
C ALA A 112 1.07 1.19 10.54
N GLY A 113 0.75 2.40 11.00
CA GLY A 113 0.74 2.76 12.42
C GLY A 113 2.10 3.11 13.01
N VAL A 114 3.21 2.79 12.34
CA VAL A 114 4.55 3.35 12.60
C VAL A 114 4.83 4.38 11.53
N LYS A 115 4.11 5.51 11.55
CA LYS A 115 4.59 6.68 10.79
C LYS A 115 5.94 7.02 11.38
N LEU A 116 7.02 6.63 10.69
CA LEU A 116 8.33 7.22 10.88
C LEU A 116 8.10 8.72 10.76
N ALA A 117 8.19 9.42 11.89
CA ALA A 117 8.16 10.85 11.91
C ALA A 117 9.17 11.34 10.86
N LYS A 118 8.67 12.01 9.83
CA LYS A 118 9.50 12.76 8.90
C LYS A 118 9.90 14.06 9.55
#